data_AF-A0A212F6M0-F1
#
_entry.id   AF-A0A212F6M0-F1
#
_cell.length_a   1.000
_cell.length_b   1.000
_cell.length_c   1.000
_cell.angle_alpha   90.00
_cell.angle_beta   90.00
_cell.angle_gamma   90.00
#
_symmetry.space_group_name_H-M   'P 1'
#
loop_
_entity.id
_entity.type
_entity.pdbx_description
1 polymer ?
#
loop_
_entity_poly.entity_id
_entity_poly.type
_entity_poly.pdbx_seq_one_letter_code
_entity_poly.pdbx_strand_id
1 'polypeptide(L)'
;MKNIDIEQCKNKKICTSYDYNIEDTSDWPELDISNEDWDKIDSLVASFSEMASPKTDNKKMSYSLSNLYKVLLGKEPVNAHRAETDCVMLLECVLAVKEDFLSWADAKCKPIKEIKPLTRM
;
A
#
# COMPACT_ATOMS: atom_id res chain seq x y z
N MET A 1 20.75 -4.83 -43.29
CA MET A 1 19.70 -5.85 -43.06
C MET A 1 18.78 -5.33 -41.97
N LYS A 2 17.56 -4.97 -42.40
CA LYS A 2 16.28 -4.77 -41.69
C LYS A 2 16.32 -4.18 -40.26
N ASN A 3 16.08 -2.87 -40.21
CA ASN A 3 15.41 -2.17 -39.10
C ASN A 3 13.98 -2.71 -38.97
N ILE A 4 13.52 -2.97 -37.75
CA ILE A 4 12.14 -3.36 -37.47
C ILE A 4 11.50 -2.22 -36.67
N ASP A 5 10.69 -1.44 -37.38
CA ASP A 5 9.80 -0.42 -36.85
C ASP A 5 8.79 -1.04 -35.88
N ILE A 6 8.79 -0.58 -34.62
CA ILE A 6 7.74 -0.88 -33.63
C ILE A 6 6.84 0.35 -33.52
N GLU A 7 6.16 0.68 -34.63
CA GLU A 7 5.10 1.70 -34.69
C GLU A 7 3.91 1.10 -35.44
N GLN A 8 3.22 0.12 -34.84
CA GLN A 8 1.93 -0.36 -35.38
C GLN A 8 1.05 -1.19 -34.42
N CYS A 9 0.83 -0.71 -33.20
CA CYS A 9 -0.28 -1.21 -32.36
C CYS A 9 -1.19 -0.06 -31.89
N LYS A 10 -1.68 0.75 -32.84
CA LYS A 10 -2.89 1.56 -32.67
C LYS A 10 -3.96 0.94 -33.56
N ASN A 11 -5.13 0.65 -32.98
CA ASN A 11 -6.35 0.14 -33.61
C ASN A 11 -6.45 -1.37 -33.88
N LYS A 12 -6.95 -2.11 -32.88
CA LYS A 12 -7.89 -3.21 -33.14
C LYS A 12 -9.13 -3.05 -32.27
N LYS A 13 -10.22 -2.63 -32.91
CA LYS A 13 -11.60 -2.68 -32.38
C LYS A 13 -12.07 -4.15 -32.36
N ILE A 14 -12.52 -4.57 -31.17
CA ILE A 14 -13.76 -5.31 -30.85
C ILE A 14 -14.09 -6.60 -31.63
N CYS A 15 -14.26 -7.71 -30.88
CA CYS A 15 -15.30 -8.76 -31.02
C CYS A 15 -15.04 -9.84 -29.93
N THR A 16 -15.62 -9.74 -28.72
CA THR A 16 -16.79 -10.49 -28.19
C THR A 16 -16.65 -12.02 -28.31
N SER A 17 -16.63 -12.80 -27.23
CA SER A 17 -17.86 -13.19 -26.50
C SER A 17 -17.56 -13.67 -25.06
N TYR A 18 -18.05 -12.96 -24.05
CA TYR A 18 -18.39 -13.57 -22.76
C TYR A 18 -19.84 -13.19 -22.49
N ASP A 19 -20.74 -14.15 -22.62
CA ASP A 19 -22.14 -14.00 -22.22
C ASP A 19 -22.20 -14.00 -20.70
N TYR A 20 -22.08 -12.82 -20.11
CA TYR A 20 -22.56 -12.59 -18.75
C TYR A 20 -24.07 -12.43 -18.84
N ASN A 21 -24.81 -13.41 -18.33
CA ASN A 21 -26.18 -13.19 -17.90
C ASN A 21 -26.14 -12.17 -16.75
N ILE A 22 -26.33 -10.89 -17.06
CA ILE A 22 -26.60 -9.87 -16.06
C ILE A 22 -28.11 -9.91 -15.79
N GLU A 23 -28.55 -10.97 -15.11
CA GLU A 23 -29.78 -11.00 -14.34
C GLU A 23 -29.38 -11.01 -12.86
N ASP A 24 -29.00 -9.85 -12.35
CA ASP A 24 -29.20 -9.42 -10.96
C ASP A 24 -28.69 -7.98 -10.85
N THR A 25 -29.34 -7.07 -11.58
CA THR A 25 -29.23 -5.65 -11.26
C THR A 25 -30.25 -5.35 -10.18
N SER A 26 -29.74 -5.26 -8.95
CA SER A 26 -30.24 -4.35 -7.92
C SER A 26 -31.43 -4.83 -7.09
N ASP A 27 -31.22 -5.86 -6.26
CA ASP A 27 -31.92 -6.00 -4.97
C ASP A 27 -31.18 -5.23 -3.85
N TRP A 28 -30.75 -4.00 -4.17
CA TRP A 28 -30.33 -3.06 -3.13
C TRP A 28 -31.57 -2.30 -2.68
N PRO A 29 -31.90 -2.28 -1.38
CA PRO A 29 -33.06 -1.55 -0.89
C PRO A 29 -32.92 -0.06 -1.27
N GLU A 30 -34.02 0.56 -1.67
CA GLU A 30 -34.07 2.01 -1.83
C GLU A 30 -33.68 2.66 -0.49
N LEU A 31 -32.51 3.29 -0.47
CA LEU A 31 -32.01 4.02 0.68
C LEU A 31 -32.76 5.34 0.76
N ASP A 32 -33.94 5.33 1.40
CA ASP A 32 -34.64 6.53 1.85
C ASP A 32 -33.91 7.12 3.06
N ILE A 33 -32.70 7.62 2.80
CA ILE A 33 -31.90 8.36 3.78
C ILE A 33 -32.28 9.82 3.61
N SER A 34 -32.92 10.39 4.63
CA SER A 34 -33.24 11.81 4.65
C SER A 34 -31.97 12.65 4.59
N ASN A 35 -32.03 13.86 4.03
CA ASN A 35 -30.87 14.79 4.03
C ASN A 35 -30.33 15.01 5.47
N GLU A 36 -31.21 14.94 6.46
CA GLU A 36 -30.89 15.06 7.87
C GLU A 36 -30.05 13.89 8.41
N ASP A 37 -30.13 12.72 7.79
CA ASP A 37 -29.30 11.56 8.13
C ASP A 37 -27.93 11.59 7.44
N TRP A 38 -27.83 12.18 6.25
CA TRP A 38 -26.54 12.49 5.62
C TRP A 38 -25.73 13.49 6.47
N ASP A 39 -26.38 14.53 6.98
CA ASP A 39 -25.73 15.52 7.86
C ASP A 39 -25.22 14.90 9.18
N LYS A 40 -25.93 13.89 9.72
CA LYS A 40 -25.47 13.13 10.90
C LYS A 40 -24.21 12.32 10.58
N ILE A 41 -24.14 11.70 9.41
CA ILE A 41 -22.96 10.95 8.97
C ILE A 41 -21.75 11.88 8.85
N ASP A 42 -21.92 13.03 8.20
CA ASP A 42 -20.83 14.01 8.05
C ASP A 42 -20.36 14.57 9.39
N SER A 43 -21.29 14.84 10.31
CA SER A 43 -20.98 15.26 11.68
C SER A 43 -20.19 14.20 12.47
N LEU A 44 -20.53 12.92 12.29
CA LEU A 44 -19.79 11.79 12.88
C LEU A 44 -18.37 11.68 12.27
N VAL A 45 -18.22 11.83 10.95
CA VAL A 45 -16.91 11.80 10.27
C VAL A 45 -16.03 12.97 10.71
N ALA A 46 -16.59 14.16 10.87
CA ALA A 46 -15.90 15.33 11.41
C ALA A 46 -15.42 15.08 12.85
N SER A 47 -16.30 14.53 13.69
CA SER A 47 -15.98 14.18 15.09
C SER A 47 -14.88 13.12 15.21
N PHE A 48 -14.85 12.14 14.31
CA PHE A 48 -13.78 11.13 14.26
C PHE A 48 -12.45 11.68 13.75
N SER A 49 -12.50 12.68 12.86
CA SER A 49 -11.31 13.33 12.32
C SER A 49 -10.57 14.15 13.39
N GLU A 50 -11.28 14.74 14.35
CA GLU A 50 -10.67 15.48 15.47
C GLU A 50 -9.94 14.58 16.48
N MET A 51 -10.33 13.30 16.60
CA MET A 51 -9.61 12.33 17.45
C MET A 51 -8.33 11.79 16.79
N ALA A 52 -8.15 11.99 15.48
CA ALA A 52 -7.05 11.44 14.70
C ALA A 52 -5.84 12.40 14.57
N SER A 53 -5.65 13.33 15.51
CA SER A 53 -4.45 14.15 15.56
C SER A 53 -3.42 13.55 16.54
N PRO A 54 -2.41 12.80 16.06
CA PRO A 54 -1.32 12.38 16.92
C PRO A 54 -0.55 13.63 17.35
N LYS A 55 -0.69 13.99 18.63
CA LYS A 55 0.18 14.97 19.29
C LYS A 55 1.62 14.59 18.97
N THR A 56 2.29 15.41 18.15
CA THR A 56 3.70 15.24 17.82
C THR A 56 4.54 15.69 19.00
N ASP A 57 4.49 14.91 20.08
CA ASP A 57 5.57 14.90 21.05
C ASP A 57 6.82 14.52 20.25
N ASN A 58 7.90 15.31 20.35
CA ASN A 58 9.21 15.05 19.75
C ASN A 58 9.89 13.80 20.36
N LYS A 59 9.16 12.70 20.50
CA LYS A 59 9.68 11.39 20.88
C LYS A 59 10.47 10.85 19.70
N LYS A 60 11.72 10.47 19.96
CA LYS A 60 12.56 9.73 19.01
C LYS A 60 11.75 8.54 18.47
N MET A 61 11.44 8.55 17.19
CA MET A 61 10.80 7.41 16.54
C MET A 61 11.76 6.22 16.55
N SER A 62 11.24 5.07 16.96
CA SER A 62 11.94 3.80 16.77
C SER A 62 11.87 3.42 15.29
N TYR A 63 13.01 3.05 14.71
CA TYR A 63 13.07 2.48 13.35
C TYR A 63 13.10 0.94 13.39
N SER A 64 12.64 0.33 14.48
CA SER A 64 12.40 -1.12 14.49
C SER A 64 11.35 -1.48 13.43
N LEU A 65 11.50 -2.65 12.79
CA LEU A 65 10.59 -3.09 11.73
C LEU A 65 9.12 -3.04 12.17
N SER A 66 8.82 -3.53 13.37
CA SER A 66 7.49 -3.49 13.97
C SER A 66 6.92 -2.08 14.10
N ASN A 67 7.75 -1.09 14.44
CA ASN A 67 7.30 0.29 14.59
C ASN A 67 7.15 0.98 13.23
N LEU A 68 8.06 0.73 12.29
CA LEU A 68 7.94 1.19 10.91
C LEU A 68 6.68 0.67 10.24
N TYR A 69 6.38 -0.62 10.43
CA TYR A 69 5.19 -1.25 9.88
C TYR A 69 3.90 -0.59 10.39
N LYS A 70 3.82 -0.30 11.69
CA LYS A 70 2.69 0.43 12.29
C LYS A 70 2.56 1.85 11.75
N VAL A 71 3.67 2.59 11.65
CA VAL A 71 3.64 3.99 11.22
C VAL A 71 3.31 4.12 9.73
N LEU A 72 3.87 3.26 8.89
CA LEU A 72 3.69 3.32 7.44
C LEU A 72 2.36 2.73 6.98
N LEU A 73 1.88 1.65 7.61
CA LEU A 73 0.69 0.92 7.15
C LEU A 73 -0.50 0.97 8.12
N GLY A 74 -0.33 1.46 9.35
CA GLY A 74 -1.39 1.45 10.38
C GLY A 74 -1.77 0.05 10.86
N LYS A 75 -0.99 -0.99 10.52
CA LYS A 75 -1.25 -2.39 10.87
C LYS A 75 -0.43 -2.83 12.08
N GLU A 76 -1.02 -3.68 12.92
CA GLU A 76 -0.31 -4.32 14.03
C GLU A 76 0.54 -5.50 13.50
N PRO A 77 1.82 -5.64 13.93
CA PRO A 77 2.68 -6.74 13.52
C PRO A 77 2.20 -8.03 14.18
N VAL A 78 1.67 -8.95 13.38
CA VAL A 78 1.21 -10.27 13.83
C VAL A 78 2.33 -11.29 13.61
N ASN A 79 2.59 -12.17 14.60
CA ASN A 79 3.61 -13.23 14.50
C ASN A 79 5.04 -12.74 14.16
N ALA A 80 5.44 -11.59 14.72
CA ALA A 80 6.83 -11.14 14.67
C ALA A 80 7.77 -12.26 15.16
N HIS A 81 9.00 -12.30 14.62
CA HIS A 81 10.06 -13.31 14.90
C HIS A 81 10.03 -14.59 14.05
N ARG A 82 9.09 -14.72 13.10
CA ARG A 82 9.25 -15.66 11.99
C ARG A 82 9.92 -14.95 10.83
N ALA A 83 11.03 -15.50 10.33
CA ALA A 83 11.79 -14.91 9.23
C ALA A 83 10.92 -14.61 7.99
N GLU A 84 10.02 -15.53 7.64
CA GLU A 84 9.05 -15.36 6.55
C GLU A 84 8.16 -14.12 6.78
N THR A 85 7.58 -14.02 7.97
CA THR A 85 6.67 -12.93 8.32
C THR A 85 7.40 -11.59 8.36
N ASP A 86 8.63 -11.57 8.90
CA ASP A 86 9.47 -10.37 8.93
C ASP A 86 9.85 -9.91 7.50
N CYS A 87 10.14 -10.84 6.59
CA CYS A 87 10.39 -10.53 5.18
C CYS A 87 9.16 -9.93 4.47
N VAL A 88 7.97 -10.48 4.72
CA VAL A 88 6.72 -9.96 4.15
C VAL A 88 6.43 -8.56 4.68
N MET A 89 6.54 -8.34 5.99
CA MET A 89 6.37 -7.01 6.59
C MET A 89 7.37 -6.00 6.02
N LEU A 90 8.64 -6.40 5.82
CA LEU A 90 9.64 -5.54 5.21
C LEU A 90 9.28 -5.18 3.76
N LEU A 91 8.81 -6.14 2.98
CA LEU A 91 8.38 -5.90 1.60
C LEU A 91 7.20 -4.94 1.53
N GLU A 92 6.20 -5.10 2.40
CA GLU A 92 5.06 -4.18 2.50
C GLU A 92 5.51 -2.76 2.86
N CYS A 93 6.46 -2.59 3.79
CA CYS A 93 7.06 -1.30 4.11
C CYS A 93 7.75 -0.67 2.89
N VAL A 94 8.52 -1.45 2.12
CA VAL A 94 9.17 -0.96 0.90
C VAL A 94 8.14 -0.54 -0.15
N LEU A 95 7.06 -1.30 -0.31
CA LEU A 95 5.96 -0.98 -1.22
C LEU A 95 5.15 0.25 -0.78
N ALA A 96 5.14 0.60 0.50
CA ALA A 96 4.52 1.84 0.98
C ALA A 96 5.33 3.08 0.55
N VAL A 97 6.67 2.95 0.50
CA VAL A 97 7.61 4.04 0.20
C VAL A 97 7.95 4.16 -1.30
N LYS A 98 7.91 3.03 -2.04
CA LYS A 98 8.09 2.93 -3.50
C LYS A 98 9.33 3.68 -4.03
N GLU A 99 9.11 4.78 -4.74
CA GLU A 99 10.12 5.50 -5.53
C GLU A 99 11.25 6.09 -4.67
N ASP A 100 10.91 6.56 -3.47
CA ASP A 100 11.90 7.11 -2.53
C ASP A 100 12.88 6.02 -2.06
N PHE A 101 12.39 4.78 -1.90
CA PHE A 101 13.24 3.66 -1.53
C PHE A 101 14.10 3.19 -2.70
N LEU A 102 13.53 3.06 -3.90
CA LEU A 102 14.27 2.55 -5.07
C LEU A 102 15.45 3.46 -5.44
N SER A 103 15.20 4.77 -5.54
CA SER A 103 16.24 5.75 -5.83
C SER A 103 17.34 5.77 -4.77
N TRP A 104 16.99 5.64 -3.49
CA TRP A 104 17.94 5.53 -2.40
C TRP A 104 18.74 4.22 -2.46
N ALA A 105 18.07 3.10 -2.72
CA ALA A 105 18.68 1.77 -2.75
C ALA A 105 19.71 1.67 -3.88
N ASP A 106 19.38 2.16 -5.08
CA ASP A 106 20.29 2.19 -6.22
C ASP A 106 21.54 3.03 -5.91
N ALA A 107 21.36 4.21 -5.31
CA ALA A 107 22.46 5.12 -4.97
C ALA A 107 23.34 4.63 -3.80
N LYS A 108 22.84 3.74 -2.94
CA LYS A 108 23.51 3.33 -1.69
C LYS A 108 23.82 1.84 -1.58
N CYS A 109 23.48 1.05 -2.60
CA CYS A 109 23.80 -0.38 -2.62
C CYS A 109 25.31 -0.62 -2.47
N LYS A 110 25.68 -1.72 -1.81
CA LYS A 110 27.08 -2.11 -1.60
C LYS A 110 27.28 -3.57 -2.01
N PRO A 111 28.42 -3.92 -2.63
CA PRO A 111 28.77 -5.31 -2.89
C PRO A 111 28.82 -6.12 -1.59
N ILE A 112 28.23 -7.32 -1.59
CA ILE A 112 28.22 -8.20 -0.41
C ILE A 112 29.64 -8.54 0.09
N LYS A 113 30.63 -8.52 -0.81
CA LYS A 113 32.05 -8.77 -0.51
C LYS A 113 32.68 -7.72 0.41
N GLU A 114 32.10 -6.51 0.46
CA GLU A 114 32.58 -5.43 1.33
C GLU A 114 32.04 -5.54 2.76
N ILE A 115 31.06 -6.42 3.00
CA ILE A 115 30.47 -6.60 4.32
C ILE A 115 31.38 -7.49 5.16
N LYS A 116 31.92 -6.93 6.25
CA LYS A 116 32.75 -7.68 7.20
C LYS A 116 31.91 -8.78 7.87
N PRO A 117 32.40 -10.04 7.91
CA PRO A 117 31.71 -11.12 8.61
C PRO A 117 31.51 -10.80 10.08
N LEU A 118 30.35 -11.17 10.62
CA LEU A 118 30.09 -11.10 12.06
C LEU A 118 30.81 -12.27 12.75
N THR A 119 31.96 -12.02 13.34
CA THR A 119 32.70 -13.01 14.14
C THR A 119 32.24 -12.96 15.59
N ARG A 120 31.88 -14.11 16.19
CA ARG A 120 31.79 -14.23 17.65
C ARG A 120 33.22 -14.27 18.20
N MET A 121 33.56 -13.30 19.06
CA MET A 121 34.79 -13.36 19.86
C MET A 121 34.63 -14.37 20.99
#